data_AF-A0A0P0DC63-F1
#
_entry.id   AF-A0A0P0DC63-F1
#
_cell.length_a   1.000
_cell.length_b   1.000
_cell.length_c   1.000
_cell.angle_alpha   90.00
_cell.angle_beta   90.00
_cell.angle_gamma   90.00
#
_symmetry.space_group_name_H-M   'P 1'
#
loop_
_entity.id
_entity.type
_entity.pdbx_description
1 polymer ?
#
loop_
_entity_poly.entity_id
_entity_poly.type
_entity_poly.pdbx_seq_one_letter_code
_entity_poly.pdbx_strand_id
1 'polypeptide(L)'
;MSLELENIEKRKTIPLTKGEWLAFFFVPVNPNWRLNPKSANQIEFERYKKFGFEKKIEQAEKARIAGILFYLLIILVAIIISSF
;
A
#
# COMPACT_ATOMS: atom_id res chain seq x y z
N MET A 1 -15.57 -24.35 17.83
CA MET A 1 -15.10 -23.58 16.66
C MET A 1 -13.81 -24.23 16.16
N SER A 2 -13.62 -24.39 14.84
CA SER A 2 -12.37 -24.98 14.34
C SER A 2 -11.24 -23.95 14.37
N LEU A 3 -10.00 -24.42 14.61
CA LEU A 3 -8.80 -23.57 14.63
C LEU A 3 -8.59 -22.81 13.31
N GLU A 4 -9.04 -23.39 12.19
CA GLU A 4 -8.99 -22.78 10.87
C GLU A 4 -9.86 -21.52 10.77
N LEU A 5 -11.09 -21.57 11.30
CA LEU A 5 -12.00 -20.43 11.31
C LEU A 5 -11.45 -19.29 12.17
N GLU A 6 -10.92 -19.61 13.35
CA GLU A 6 -10.30 -18.62 14.24
C GLU A 6 -9.10 -17.94 13.57
N ASN A 7 -8.27 -18.70 12.84
CA ASN A 7 -7.14 -18.15 12.09
C ASN A 7 -7.58 -17.24 10.94
N ILE A 8 -8.67 -17.57 10.24
CA ILE A 8 -9.23 -16.73 9.18
C ILE A 8 -9.75 -15.41 9.77
N GLU A 9 -10.50 -15.45 10.86
CA GLU A 9 -11.03 -14.25 11.52
C GLU A 9 -9.92 -13.35 12.05
N LYS A 10 -8.88 -13.92 12.66
CA LYS A 10 -7.70 -13.15 13.10
C LYS A 10 -7.07 -12.39 11.93
N ARG A 11 -6.86 -13.03 10.79
CA ARG A 11 -6.20 -12.40 9.61
C ARG A 11 -6.93 -11.16 9.10
N LYS A 12 -8.26 -11.15 9.13
CA LYS A 12 -9.06 -10.00 8.67
C LYS A 12 -8.72 -8.71 9.42
N THR A 13 -8.38 -8.83 10.70
CA THR A 13 -8.18 -7.69 11.60
C THR A 13 -6.71 -7.33 11.85
N ILE A 14 -5.76 -8.10 11.29
CA ILE A 14 -4.32 -7.83 11.42
C ILE A 14 -3.98 -6.54 10.67
N PRO A 15 -3.40 -5.53 11.34
CA PRO A 15 -2.97 -4.30 10.68
C PRO A 15 -1.65 -4.52 9.91
N LEU A 16 -1.36 -3.58 9.01
CA LEU A 16 0.00 -3.40 8.50
C LEU A 16 0.94 -3.04 9.64
N THR A 17 2.15 -3.56 9.54
CA THR A 17 3.30 -3.04 10.27
C THR A 17 3.68 -1.68 9.72
N LYS A 18 4.42 -0.90 10.51
CA LYS A 18 4.92 0.42 10.08
C LYS A 18 5.78 0.33 8.81
N GLY A 19 6.60 -0.72 8.70
CA GLY A 19 7.46 -0.95 7.53
C GLY A 19 6.66 -1.23 6.26
N GLU A 20 5.64 -2.10 6.34
CA GLU A 20 4.74 -2.36 5.20
C GLU A 20 3.99 -1.08 4.80
N TRP A 21 3.49 -0.32 5.77
CA TRP A 21 2.81 0.95 5.52
C TRP A 21 3.71 1.94 4.78
N LEU A 22 4.96 2.13 5.24
CA LEU A 22 5.94 3.00 4.59
C LEU A 22 6.29 2.53 3.18
N ALA A 23 6.39 1.23 2.96
CA ALA A 23 6.64 0.69 1.63
C ALA A 23 5.53 1.10 0.64
N PHE A 24 4.25 0.98 1.04
CA PHE A 24 3.12 1.43 0.22
C PHE A 24 3.05 2.96 0.06
N PHE A 25 3.51 3.71 1.06
CA PHE A 25 3.57 5.18 1.00
C PHE A 25 4.61 5.68 -0.01
N PHE A 26 5.84 5.18 0.04
CA PHE A 26 6.92 5.65 -0.85
C PHE A 26 6.83 5.08 -2.27
N VAL A 27 6.20 3.92 -2.46
CA VAL A 27 5.94 3.34 -3.79
C VAL A 27 4.43 3.16 -3.98
N PRO A 28 3.69 4.27 -4.15
CA PRO A 28 2.23 4.23 -4.13
C PRO A 28 1.61 3.80 -5.46
N VAL A 29 2.35 3.96 -6.56
CA VAL A 29 1.93 3.65 -7.93
C VAL A 29 2.94 2.72 -8.58
N ASN A 30 2.46 1.86 -9.49
CA ASN A 30 3.33 1.08 -10.36
C ASN A 30 3.11 1.52 -11.81
N PRO A 31 3.97 2.39 -12.37
CA PRO A 31 3.71 3.06 -13.63
C PRO A 31 3.67 2.11 -14.85
N ASN A 32 4.29 0.92 -14.79
CA ASN A 32 4.45 0.03 -15.96
C ASN A 32 4.00 -1.42 -15.72
N TRP A 33 2.73 -1.62 -15.35
CA TRP A 33 2.16 -2.95 -15.10
C TRP A 33 2.20 -3.94 -16.30
N ARG A 34 2.36 -3.45 -17.54
CA ARG A 34 2.44 -4.28 -18.75
C ARG A 34 3.86 -4.62 -19.21
N LEU A 35 4.87 -3.85 -18.80
CA LEU A 35 6.25 -3.94 -19.32
C LEU A 35 7.27 -4.39 -18.27
N ASN A 36 6.90 -4.39 -16.99
CA ASN A 36 7.77 -4.81 -15.90
C ASN A 36 7.11 -5.86 -15.00
N PRO A 37 7.89 -6.74 -14.35
CA PRO A 37 7.37 -7.62 -13.33
C PRO A 37 6.67 -6.81 -12.23
N LYS A 38 5.64 -7.41 -11.63
CA LYS A 38 4.89 -6.79 -10.52
C LYS A 38 5.88 -6.33 -9.44
N SER A 39 5.71 -5.09 -8.95
CA SER A 39 6.51 -4.61 -7.83
C SER A 39 6.25 -5.48 -6.59
N ALA A 40 7.21 -5.54 -5.67
CA ALA A 40 7.07 -6.29 -4.42
C ALA A 40 5.78 -5.90 -3.67
N ASN A 41 5.45 -4.60 -3.64
CA ASN A 41 4.22 -4.07 -3.04
C ASN A 41 2.95 -4.58 -3.74
N GLN A 42 2.99 -4.75 -5.06
CA GLN A 42 1.82 -5.24 -5.80
C GLN A 42 1.60 -6.73 -5.58
N ILE A 43 2.68 -7.52 -5.58
CA ILE A 43 2.62 -8.94 -5.20
C ILE A 43 2.07 -9.07 -3.78
N GLU A 44 2.55 -8.25 -2.85
CA GLU A 44 2.12 -8.27 -1.46
C GLU A 44 0.64 -7.89 -1.29
N PHE A 45 0.19 -6.86 -1.99
CA PHE A 45 -1.20 -6.45 -1.99
C PHE A 45 -2.14 -7.53 -2.57
N GLU A 46 -1.70 -8.24 -3.61
CA GLU A 46 -2.45 -9.39 -4.15
C GLU A 46 -2.47 -10.56 -3.18
N ARG A 47 -1.38 -10.81 -2.44
CA ARG A 47 -1.37 -11.79 -1.35
C ARG A 47 -2.41 -11.43 -0.28
N TYR A 48 -2.52 -10.17 0.11
CA TYR A 48 -3.52 -9.74 1.08
C TYR A 48 -4.95 -10.02 0.60
N LYS A 49 -5.26 -9.72 -0.67
CA LYS A 49 -6.55 -10.05 -1.29
C LYS A 49 -6.81 -11.55 -1.31
N LYS A 50 -5.82 -12.34 -1.72
CA LYS A 50 -5.94 -13.80 -1.82
C LYS A 50 -6.23 -14.46 -0.48
N PHE A 51 -5.65 -13.94 0.61
CA PHE A 51 -5.75 -14.53 1.95
C PHE A 51 -6.72 -13.82 2.90
N GLY A 52 -7.48 -12.81 2.42
CA GLY A 52 -8.53 -12.15 3.20
C GLY A 52 -8.01 -11.21 4.29
N PHE A 53 -6.86 -10.57 4.11
CA PHE A 53 -6.33 -9.57 5.04
C PHE A 53 -7.00 -8.20 4.85
N GLU A 54 -8.28 -8.10 5.16
CA GLU A 54 -9.14 -6.93 4.91
C GLU A 54 -8.54 -5.64 5.46
N LYS A 55 -8.12 -5.62 6.74
CA LYS A 55 -7.52 -4.42 7.35
C LYS A 55 -6.19 -4.02 6.72
N LYS A 56 -5.37 -4.98 6.28
CA LYS A 56 -4.12 -4.67 5.57
C LYS A 56 -4.39 -4.03 4.21
N ILE A 57 -5.42 -4.50 3.49
CA ILE A 57 -5.84 -3.92 2.21
C ILE A 57 -6.24 -2.46 2.41
N GLU A 58 -7.12 -2.19 3.37
CA GLU A 58 -7.59 -0.83 3.69
C GLU A 58 -6.42 0.11 4.04
N GLN A 59 -5.51 -0.34 4.90
CA GLN A 59 -4.36 0.47 5.31
C GLN A 59 -3.35 0.66 4.18
N ALA A 60 -3.16 -0.33 3.30
CA ALA A 60 -2.30 -0.21 2.13
C ALA A 60 -2.86 0.82 1.13
N GLU A 61 -4.17 0.83 0.92
CA GLU A 61 -4.83 1.83 0.07
C GLU A 61 -4.69 3.24 0.64
N LYS A 62 -4.90 3.42 1.95
CA LYS A 62 -4.67 4.69 2.64
C LYS A 62 -3.22 5.16 2.51
N ALA A 63 -2.25 4.26 2.68
CA ALA A 63 -0.83 4.58 2.52
C ALA A 63 -0.50 5.03 1.08
N ARG A 64 -1.04 4.34 0.07
CA ARG A 64 -0.85 4.72 -1.34
C ARG A 64 -1.41 6.11 -1.64
N ILE A 65 -2.63 6.40 -1.20
CA ILE A 65 -3.26 7.72 -1.39
C ILE A 65 -2.43 8.81 -0.71
N ALA A 66 -1.99 8.57 0.54
CA ALA A 66 -1.12 9.50 1.25
C ALA A 66 0.21 9.73 0.51
N GLY A 67 0.80 8.67 -0.04
CA GLY A 67 2.02 8.75 -0.85
C GLY A 67 1.84 9.59 -2.12
N ILE A 68 0.73 9.40 -2.85
CA ILE A 68 0.40 10.20 -4.04
C ILE A 68 0.29 11.69 -3.66
N LEU A 69 -0.46 12.01 -2.60
CA LEU A 69 -0.61 13.38 -2.12
C LEU A 69 0.73 13.99 -1.68
N PHE A 70 1.58 13.19 -1.04
CA PHE A 70 2.92 13.61 -0.63
C PHE A 70 3.79 14.01 -1.84
N TYR A 71 3.83 13.18 -2.88
CA TYR A 71 4.60 13.51 -4.09
C TYR A 71 4.01 14.70 -4.86
N LEU A 72 2.67 14.84 -4.91
CA LEU A 72 2.03 16.02 -5.47
C LEU A 72 2.45 17.30 -4.74
N LEU A 73 2.48 17.27 -3.40
CA LEU A 73 2.90 18.39 -2.58
C LEU A 73 4.38 18.74 -2.83
N ILE A 74 5.27 17.74 -2.91
CA ILE A 74 6.68 17.96 -3.23
C ILE A 74 6.83 18.67 -4.58
N ILE A 75 6.10 18.22 -5.61
CA ILE A 75 6.15 18.83 -6.95
C ILE A 75 5.65 20.28 -6.90
N LEU A 76 4.54 20.55 -6.19
CA LEU A 76 4.02 21.91 -6.02
C LEU A 76 5.04 22.82 -5.34
N VAL A 77 5.67 22.38 -4.24
CA VAL A 77 6.71 23.13 -3.54
C VAL A 77 7.91 23.39 -4.45
N ALA A 78 8.34 22.40 -5.23
CA ALA A 78 9.45 22.55 -6.17
C ALA A 78 9.15 23.61 -7.25
N ILE A 79 7.92 23.64 -7.79
CA ILE A 79 7.49 24.65 -8.76
C ILE A 79 7.49 26.05 -8.14
N ILE A 80 7.02 26.20 -6.90
CA ILE A 80 7.00 27.49 -6.21
C ILE A 80 8.43 28.01 -6.02
N ILE A 81 9.35 27.16 -5.57
CA ILE A 81 10.75 27.54 -5.35
C ILE A 81 11.45 27.88 -6.66
N SER A 82 11.21 27.14 -7.75
CA SER A 82 11.86 27.40 -9.04
C SER A 82 11.29 28.60 -9.81
N SER A 83 10.09 29.07 -9.42
CA SER A 83 9.45 30.24 -10.01
C SER A 83 9.90 31.58 -9.38
N PHE A 84 10.74 31.53 -8.34
CA PHE A 84 11.38 32.67 -7.67
C PHE A 84 12.80 32.89 -8.17
#